data_AF-A0A4Y9XNR0-F1
#
_entry.id   AF-A0A4Y9XNR0-F1
#
_cell.length_a   1.000
_cell.length_b   1.000
_cell.length_c   1.000
_cell.angle_alpha   90.00
_cell.angle_beta   90.00
_cell.angle_gamma   90.00
#
_symmetry.space_group_name_H-M   'P 1'
#
loop_
_entity.id
_entity.type
_entity.pdbx_description
1 polymer ?
#
loop_
_entity_poly.entity_id
_entity_poly.type
_entity_poly.pdbx_seq_one_letter_code
_entity_poly.pdbx_strand_id
1 'polypeptide(L)'
;MSSHSPVVRIRKPACLFGNAGASCNKRPTFLDSFPLTFVSTIMSLQNCTVAFEVENHSLYPDSVQVVVAVLRGPKNQEIAHLQGWLIDRWRARSSYFERMILSGKDQGQSAIIAYRRLFDKWGRIRPWLVRNDYLKGLGTWGEELNEGKLLYIGDVCLKQGHYSAIVESYLLGALLGSRYLGPKDFAFTLLDLNRYELFEQHHFRRVGFVEVLAYSKDPLHHSRRLHVEDDVVPAAYVHHPTCGISVAEHDKLDADGHQRHRLRAHPIHAVLANAAHYPDEKLDKTIRALCHLRPSLLHEQDDIGLTPIHLAARLKVTQAVRTLLLLGAAVDLNRRDNCEGWTVLETCSSEMLKNREYQEILSEYRGNDKAYLRIIWLIKQALNWPGFAESEEAYIAVKQWGCTCRQCADGWYSKRMRWTLMCQSSLIAAERPQIPTSSFDKHGFLPLETVVIDVTLDHLPFKFRVRLSKAFYQGYRACLQAITDFFGETSDDTVPTCAAIITSIRKGMLLGPRQTQAAVYFLSNGGRLEHAVDCVIWHALQLRSNVLDLAPHAIPGSPCKNDTEFELVRQKMCPGFRPKVWGPYTEKSDFMLQIDEPSKVINTMKSKGTCDH
;
A
#
# COMPACT_ATOMS: atom_id res chain seq x y z
N MET A 1 -39.04 -9.78 -23.01
CA MET A 1 -38.91 -11.25 -22.95
C MET A 1 -38.02 -11.59 -21.78
N SER A 2 -38.65 -12.07 -20.72
CA SER A 2 -38.08 -12.31 -19.39
C SER A 2 -37.42 -13.69 -19.32
N SER A 3 -36.16 -13.75 -18.91
CA SER A 3 -35.51 -14.99 -18.47
C SER A 3 -35.03 -14.82 -17.03
N HIS A 4 -35.82 -15.35 -16.10
CA HIS A 4 -35.45 -15.52 -14.70
C HIS A 4 -34.43 -16.66 -14.56
N SER A 5 -33.28 -16.39 -13.94
CA SER A 5 -32.38 -17.42 -13.42
C SER A 5 -32.70 -17.68 -11.94
N PRO A 6 -32.79 -18.94 -11.48
CA PRO A 6 -33.28 -19.25 -10.15
C PRO A 6 -32.20 -19.08 -9.08
N VAL A 7 -32.58 -18.47 -7.95
CA VAL A 7 -31.81 -18.41 -6.72
C VAL A 7 -31.86 -19.78 -6.03
N VAL A 8 -30.71 -20.45 -5.95
CA VAL A 8 -30.56 -21.69 -5.18
C VAL A 8 -30.51 -21.34 -3.69
N ARG A 9 -31.60 -21.62 -2.97
CA ARG A 9 -31.63 -21.61 -1.50
C ARG A 9 -30.87 -22.83 -0.97
N ILE A 10 -29.74 -22.61 -0.31
CA ILE A 10 -29.05 -23.64 0.46
C ILE A 10 -29.90 -23.95 1.70
N ARG A 11 -30.52 -25.14 1.72
CA ARG A 11 -31.18 -25.70 2.90
C ARG A 11 -30.11 -26.19 3.88
N LYS A 12 -30.21 -25.78 5.15
CA LYS A 12 -29.49 -26.39 6.27
C LYS A 12 -29.85 -27.88 6.38
N PRO A 13 -28.91 -28.79 6.63
CA PRO A 13 -29.25 -30.17 6.95
C PRO A 13 -29.82 -30.24 8.37
N ALA A 14 -30.98 -30.89 8.48
CA ALA A 14 -31.53 -31.35 9.74
C ALA A 14 -30.83 -32.66 10.14
N CYS A 15 -30.23 -32.71 11.31
CA CYS A 15 -29.87 -33.95 11.97
C CYS A 15 -30.80 -34.16 13.17
N LEU A 16 -31.60 -35.22 13.06
CA LEU A 16 -32.38 -35.85 14.12
C LEU A 16 -31.52 -36.95 14.80
N PHE A 17 -31.95 -37.34 16.00
CA PHE A 17 -31.37 -38.29 16.97
C PHE A 17 -30.29 -37.70 17.89
N GLY A 18 -30.38 -37.80 19.22
CA GLY A 18 -31.36 -38.44 20.10
C GLY A 18 -30.98 -38.15 21.56
N ASN A 19 -32.00 -38.07 22.41
CA ASN A 19 -31.92 -37.81 23.84
C ASN A 19 -30.96 -38.75 24.59
N ALA A 20 -30.07 -38.17 25.39
CA ALA A 20 -29.63 -38.76 26.67
C ALA A 20 -29.27 -37.60 27.61
N GLY A 21 -30.02 -37.47 28.69
CA GLY A 21 -29.88 -36.39 29.65
C GLY A 21 -28.64 -36.51 30.51
N ALA A 22 -28.02 -35.37 30.80
CA ALA A 22 -27.27 -35.15 32.03
C ALA A 22 -27.23 -33.65 32.32
N SER A 23 -28.02 -33.25 33.31
CA SER A 23 -27.88 -32.01 34.05
C SER A 23 -26.44 -31.86 34.56
N CYS A 24 -25.77 -30.75 34.24
CA CYS A 24 -24.71 -30.23 35.09
C CYS A 24 -24.50 -28.73 34.87
N ASN A 25 -25.40 -27.94 35.46
CA ASN A 25 -25.11 -26.57 35.89
C ASN A 25 -24.09 -26.65 37.02
N LYS A 26 -22.83 -26.30 36.78
CA LYS A 26 -21.89 -25.90 37.85
C LYS A 26 -21.00 -24.76 37.39
N ARG A 27 -21.43 -23.53 37.72
CA ARG A 27 -20.54 -22.40 37.97
C ARG A 27 -19.68 -22.74 39.20
N PRO A 28 -18.38 -22.42 39.24
CA PRO A 28 -17.62 -22.54 40.48
C PRO A 28 -17.98 -21.38 41.41
N THR A 29 -18.63 -21.70 42.52
CA THR A 29 -18.70 -20.85 43.71
C THR A 29 -17.41 -21.02 44.49
N PHE A 30 -16.59 -19.96 44.55
CA PHE A 30 -15.60 -19.77 45.62
C PHE A 30 -16.01 -18.48 46.35
N LEU A 31 -16.38 -18.63 47.62
CA LEU A 31 -16.52 -17.56 48.59
C LEU A 31 -15.57 -17.87 49.76
N ASP A 32 -15.15 -16.78 50.40
CA ASP A 32 -14.29 -16.63 51.58
C ASP A 32 -12.78 -16.58 51.24
N SER A 33 -12.01 -15.53 51.52
CA SER A 33 -12.19 -14.42 52.47
C SER A 33 -11.06 -13.39 52.30
N PHE A 34 -11.36 -12.12 52.00
CA PHE A 34 -10.57 -10.93 52.35
C PHE A 34 -11.47 -9.69 52.21
N PRO A 35 -11.66 -8.84 53.24
CA PRO A 35 -12.39 -7.60 53.08
C PRO A 35 -11.43 -6.54 52.52
N LEU A 36 -11.25 -6.50 51.21
CA LEU A 36 -10.82 -5.27 50.55
C LEU A 36 -12.09 -4.48 50.25
N THR A 37 -12.34 -3.45 51.04
CA THR A 37 -13.32 -2.40 50.75
C THR A 37 -12.93 -1.69 49.46
N PHE A 38 -13.31 -2.26 48.32
CA PHE A 38 -13.29 -1.59 47.01
C PHE A 38 -14.41 -0.54 47.00
N VAL A 39 -14.09 0.65 47.51
CA VAL A 39 -14.90 1.83 47.21
C VAL A 39 -14.60 2.21 45.76
N SER A 40 -15.39 1.68 44.83
CA SER A 40 -15.47 2.17 43.45
C SER A 40 -16.00 3.60 43.50
N THR A 41 -15.11 4.57 43.67
CA THR A 41 -15.46 5.99 43.50
C THR A 41 -15.78 6.20 42.01
N ILE A 42 -17.06 6.16 41.66
CA ILE A 42 -17.54 6.51 40.31
C ILE A 42 -17.13 7.97 40.07
N MET A 43 -16.14 8.17 39.20
CA MET A 43 -15.67 9.51 38.87
C MET A 43 -16.75 10.22 38.04
N SER A 44 -17.37 11.27 38.60
CA SER A 44 -18.33 12.10 37.87
C SER A 44 -17.60 12.99 36.85
N LEU A 45 -17.91 12.79 35.56
CA LEU A 45 -17.35 13.60 34.47
C LEU A 45 -18.03 14.97 34.30
N GLN A 46 -19.06 15.29 35.08
CA GLN A 46 -19.91 16.49 34.89
C GLN A 46 -19.14 17.82 34.93
N ASN A 47 -17.98 17.86 35.59
CA ASN A 47 -17.14 19.06 35.72
C ASN A 47 -15.78 18.90 35.01
N CYS A 48 -15.66 17.94 34.10
CA CYS A 48 -14.46 17.73 33.30
C CYS A 48 -14.62 18.38 31.92
N THR A 49 -13.53 18.89 31.38
CA THR A 49 -13.49 19.50 30.04
C THR A 49 -12.47 18.79 29.16
N VAL A 50 -12.74 18.71 27.86
CA VAL A 50 -11.78 18.17 26.88
C VAL A 50 -11.16 19.34 26.12
N ALA A 51 -9.85 19.46 26.19
CA ALA A 51 -9.07 20.37 25.37
C ALA A 51 -8.36 19.57 24.25
N PHE A 52 -8.12 20.22 23.12
CA PHE A 52 -7.36 19.61 22.02
C PHE A 52 -6.03 20.34 21.85
N GLU A 53 -4.95 19.58 21.96
CA GLU A 53 -3.59 20.03 21.67
C GLU A 53 -3.20 19.44 20.32
N VAL A 54 -2.72 20.28 19.40
CA VAL A 54 -2.37 19.85 18.05
C VAL A 54 -1.00 20.36 17.69
N GLU A 55 -0.16 19.43 17.27
CA GLU A 55 1.17 19.71 16.77
C GLU A 55 1.43 18.99 15.46
N ASN A 56 2.34 19.53 14.68
CA ASN A 56 2.80 18.87 13.46
C ASN A 56 3.78 17.76 13.86
N HIS A 57 3.64 16.58 13.27
CA HIS A 57 4.49 15.45 13.58
C HIS A 57 5.96 15.80 13.29
N SER A 58 6.87 15.51 14.23
CA SER A 58 8.29 15.91 14.16
C SER A 58 8.99 15.46 12.87
N LEU A 59 8.70 14.23 12.41
CA LEU A 59 9.25 13.68 11.17
C LEU A 59 8.44 14.03 9.91
N TYR A 60 7.17 14.42 10.07
CA TYR A 60 6.19 14.53 8.97
C TYR A 60 5.28 15.74 9.10
N PRO A 61 5.84 16.95 9.26
CA PRO A 61 5.06 18.11 9.67
C PRO A 61 4.04 18.57 8.62
N ASP A 62 4.25 18.22 7.36
CA ASP A 62 3.37 18.62 6.26
C ASP A 62 2.19 17.67 6.03
N SER A 63 2.30 16.41 6.46
CA SER A 63 1.34 15.34 6.16
C SER A 63 0.67 14.73 7.37
N VAL A 64 1.23 14.88 8.58
CA VAL A 64 0.65 14.36 9.81
C VAL A 64 0.61 15.39 10.91
N GLN A 65 -0.57 15.50 11.51
CA GLN A 65 -0.79 16.25 12.73
C GLN A 65 -1.07 15.27 13.87
N VAL A 66 -0.38 15.44 14.98
CA VAL A 66 -0.67 14.72 16.21
C VAL A 66 -1.76 15.52 16.94
N VAL A 67 -2.90 14.89 17.14
CA VAL A 67 -4.06 15.47 17.82
C VAL A 67 -4.20 14.78 19.17
N VAL A 68 -4.02 15.53 20.25
CA VAL A 68 -4.13 15.01 21.62
C VAL A 68 -5.39 15.58 22.26
N ALA A 69 -6.35 14.72 22.56
CA ALA A 69 -7.53 15.07 23.34
C ALA A 69 -7.20 14.91 24.83
N VAL A 70 -7.17 16.01 25.58
CA VAL A 70 -6.76 16.05 26.98
C VAL A 70 -7.98 16.29 27.86
N LEU A 71 -8.31 15.31 28.72
CA LEU A 71 -9.35 15.43 29.73
C LEU A 71 -8.80 16.15 30.95
N ARG A 72 -9.38 17.30 31.28
CA ARG A 72 -9.00 18.12 32.43
C ARG A 72 -10.09 18.11 33.47
N GLY A 73 -9.68 17.93 34.73
CA GLY A 73 -10.57 17.98 35.88
C GLY A 73 -10.97 19.41 36.27
N PRO A 74 -11.77 19.55 37.35
CA PRO A 74 -12.30 20.85 37.78
C PRO A 74 -11.23 21.87 38.19
N LYS A 75 -10.04 21.41 38.60
CA LYS A 75 -8.90 22.29 38.95
C LYS A 75 -7.90 22.41 37.78
N ASN A 76 -8.36 22.15 36.55
CA ASN A 76 -7.57 22.18 35.31
C ASN A 76 -6.40 21.17 35.24
N GLN A 77 -6.36 20.21 36.15
CA GLN A 77 -5.37 19.14 36.14
C GLN A 77 -5.69 18.11 35.06
N GLU A 78 -4.66 17.62 34.36
CA GLU A 78 -4.80 16.53 33.39
C GLU A 78 -5.13 15.22 34.10
N ILE A 79 -6.25 14.62 33.71
CA ILE A 79 -6.71 13.31 34.21
C ILE A 79 -6.25 12.22 33.25
N ALA A 80 -6.45 12.46 31.96
CA ALA A 80 -6.24 11.50 30.89
C ALA A 80 -5.97 12.21 29.57
N HIS A 81 -5.32 11.54 28.63
CA HIS A 81 -5.28 12.00 27.25
C HIS A 81 -5.40 10.84 26.25
N LEU A 82 -5.98 11.12 25.09
CA LEU A 82 -6.04 10.23 23.94
C LEU A 82 -5.26 10.86 22.80
N GLN A 83 -4.28 10.14 22.27
CA GLN A 83 -3.52 10.57 21.10
C GLN A 83 -4.09 9.99 19.82
N GLY A 84 -4.32 10.83 18.82
CA GLY A 84 -4.71 10.45 17.47
C GLY A 84 -3.79 11.08 16.43
N TRP A 85 -3.64 10.43 15.28
CA TRP A 85 -2.79 10.90 14.19
C TRP A 85 -3.65 11.23 12.98
N LEU A 86 -3.74 12.51 12.65
CA LEU A 86 -4.48 12.98 11.48
C LEU A 86 -3.55 13.01 10.27
N ILE A 87 -3.78 12.09 9.33
CA ILE A 87 -2.98 11.83 8.15
C ILE A 87 -3.66 12.47 6.93
N ASP A 88 -2.99 13.45 6.33
CA ASP A 88 -3.31 13.97 5.01
C ASP A 88 -2.69 13.06 3.95
N ARG A 89 -3.49 12.13 3.43
CA ARG A 89 -3.05 11.13 2.45
C ARG A 89 -2.48 11.75 1.17
N TRP A 90 -2.92 12.93 0.77
CA TRP A 90 -2.47 13.59 -0.48
C TRP A 90 -1.06 14.13 -0.31
N ARG A 91 -0.78 14.72 0.86
CA ARG A 91 0.56 15.21 1.22
C ARG A 91 1.51 14.09 1.64
N ALA A 92 0.97 12.98 2.14
CA ALA A 92 1.74 11.80 2.51
C ALA A 92 2.28 11.01 1.29
N ARG A 93 1.85 11.32 0.05
CA ARG A 93 2.30 10.55 -1.12
C ARG A 93 3.82 10.61 -1.31
N SER A 94 4.38 9.51 -1.79
CA SER A 94 5.80 9.31 -2.15
C SER A 94 6.89 9.48 -1.08
N SER A 95 6.71 10.18 0.06
CA SER A 95 7.83 10.36 1.02
C SER A 95 7.51 10.04 2.48
N TYR A 96 6.23 9.94 2.83
CA TYR A 96 5.79 9.68 4.20
C TYR A 96 6.03 8.22 4.59
N PHE A 97 5.56 7.25 3.79
CA PHE A 97 5.70 5.83 4.12
C PHE A 97 7.12 5.31 3.94
N GLU A 98 7.91 5.89 3.03
CA GLU A 98 9.30 5.51 2.78
C GLU A 98 10.16 5.65 4.04
N ARG A 99 10.08 6.82 4.69
CA ARG A 99 10.85 7.11 5.90
C ARG A 99 10.27 6.41 7.12
N MET A 100 8.95 6.19 7.16
CA MET A 100 8.31 5.53 8.29
C MET A 100 8.65 4.04 8.35
N ILE A 101 8.75 3.37 7.19
CA ILE A 101 9.21 1.99 7.06
C ILE A 101 10.68 1.82 7.50
N LEU A 102 11.52 2.84 7.28
CA LEU A 102 12.95 2.80 7.59
C LEU A 102 13.32 3.25 9.00
N SER A 103 12.50 4.12 9.61
CA SER A 103 12.90 4.86 10.81
C SER A 103 12.87 4.06 12.11
N GLY A 104 12.17 2.91 12.18
CA GLY A 104 12.23 1.96 13.29
C GLY A 104 11.95 2.50 14.71
N LYS A 105 11.50 3.76 14.86
CA LYS A 105 11.23 4.36 16.18
C LYS A 105 9.85 3.90 16.68
N ASP A 106 9.77 3.57 17.97
CA ASP A 106 8.60 2.95 18.62
C ASP A 106 7.31 3.79 18.60
N GLN A 107 7.40 5.11 18.40
CA GLN A 107 6.23 5.97 18.39
C GLN A 107 5.36 5.71 17.15
N GLY A 108 4.21 5.09 17.39
CA GLY A 108 3.12 4.87 16.42
C GLY A 108 3.30 3.71 15.45
N GLN A 109 4.12 2.70 15.78
CA GLN A 109 4.19 1.45 15.01
C GLN A 109 2.81 0.86 14.72
N SER A 110 1.88 0.89 15.68
CA SER A 110 0.50 0.41 15.50
C SER A 110 -0.27 1.16 14.41
N ALA A 111 -0.05 2.49 14.29
CA ALA A 111 -0.64 3.29 13.22
C ALA A 111 -0.11 2.86 11.84
N ILE A 112 1.20 2.58 11.75
CA ILE A 112 1.85 2.09 10.53
C ILE A 112 1.29 0.71 10.15
N ILE A 113 1.18 -0.19 11.12
CA ILE A 113 0.69 -1.56 10.92
C ILE A 113 -0.76 -1.51 10.42
N ALA A 114 -1.63 -0.78 11.13
CA ALA A 114 -3.03 -0.61 10.74
C ALA A 114 -3.14 0.00 9.33
N TYR A 115 -2.35 1.04 9.05
CA TYR A 115 -2.32 1.67 7.74
C TYR A 115 -1.90 0.68 6.65
N ARG A 116 -0.80 -0.08 6.82
CA ARG A 116 -0.29 -1.02 5.81
C ARG A 116 -1.25 -2.17 5.53
N ARG A 117 -2.05 -2.56 6.52
CA ARG A 117 -3.12 -3.56 6.38
C ARG A 117 -4.25 -3.05 5.49
N LEU A 118 -4.60 -1.76 5.60
CA LEU A 118 -5.70 -1.15 4.84
C LEU A 118 -5.28 -0.58 3.50
N PHE A 119 -4.14 0.08 3.43
CA PHE A 119 -3.79 0.96 2.33
C PHE A 119 -2.47 0.57 1.67
N ASP A 120 -2.37 0.86 0.38
CA ASP A 120 -1.12 0.85 -0.37
C ASP A 120 -0.27 2.11 -0.09
N LYS A 121 0.91 2.16 -0.70
CA LYS A 121 1.82 3.32 -0.59
C LYS A 121 1.24 4.65 -1.09
N TRP A 122 0.10 4.64 -1.77
CA TRP A 122 -0.59 5.84 -2.28
C TRP A 122 -1.75 6.28 -1.38
N GLY A 123 -2.04 5.54 -0.31
CA GLY A 123 -3.21 5.80 0.52
C GLY A 123 -4.51 5.35 -0.08
N ARG A 124 -4.45 4.34 -0.95
CA ARG A 124 -5.62 3.67 -1.50
C ARG A 124 -5.87 2.36 -0.81
N ILE A 125 -7.14 2.08 -0.52
CA ILE A 125 -7.54 0.82 0.07
C ILE A 125 -7.06 -0.34 -0.80
N ARG A 126 -6.55 -1.39 -0.14
CA ARG A 126 -6.01 -2.56 -0.81
C ARG A 126 -7.12 -3.24 -1.60
N PRO A 127 -6.93 -3.54 -2.90
CA PRO A 127 -8.04 -3.98 -3.77
C PRO A 127 -8.77 -5.23 -3.29
N TRP A 128 -8.11 -6.12 -2.55
CA TRP A 128 -8.75 -7.33 -2.01
C TRP A 128 -9.70 -7.04 -0.86
N LEU A 129 -9.58 -5.92 -0.15
CA LEU A 129 -10.54 -5.51 0.88
C LEU A 129 -11.85 -4.99 0.27
N VAL A 130 -11.87 -4.77 -1.05
CA VAL A 130 -13.05 -4.27 -1.78
C VAL A 130 -13.60 -5.34 -2.73
N ARG A 131 -12.71 -6.07 -3.42
CA ARG A 131 -13.07 -6.89 -4.59
C ARG A 131 -13.01 -8.40 -4.35
N ASN A 132 -12.30 -8.87 -3.32
CA ASN A 132 -12.21 -10.31 -3.04
C ASN A 132 -13.44 -10.75 -2.24
N ASP A 133 -14.12 -11.80 -2.69
CA ASP A 133 -15.40 -12.23 -2.11
C ASP A 133 -15.30 -12.71 -0.66
N TYR A 134 -14.13 -13.19 -0.24
CA TYR A 134 -13.86 -13.52 1.15
C TYR A 134 -13.30 -12.31 1.89
N LEU A 135 -12.13 -11.79 1.49
CA LEU A 135 -11.37 -10.80 2.27
C LEU A 135 -12.09 -9.47 2.49
N LYS A 136 -13.03 -9.09 1.63
CA LYS A 136 -13.87 -7.89 1.82
C LYS A 136 -14.85 -8.01 2.98
N GLY A 137 -15.03 -9.20 3.55
CA GLY A 137 -16.02 -9.48 4.59
C GLY A 137 -17.43 -9.13 4.10
N LEU A 138 -18.16 -8.32 4.88
CA LEU A 138 -19.48 -7.82 4.50
C LEU A 138 -19.46 -6.78 3.38
N GLY A 139 -18.29 -6.26 2.98
CA GLY A 139 -18.21 -5.13 2.07
C GLY A 139 -18.75 -3.84 2.66
N THR A 140 -18.73 -3.72 4.00
CA THR A 140 -19.14 -2.51 4.74
C THR A 140 -18.35 -1.27 4.34
N TRP A 141 -17.12 -1.50 3.87
CA TRP A 141 -16.19 -0.49 3.42
C TRP A 141 -15.74 -0.80 1.99
N GLY A 142 -15.55 0.24 1.19
CA GLY A 142 -15.19 0.18 -0.21
C GLY A 142 -14.18 1.26 -0.60
N GLU A 143 -14.25 1.69 -1.86
CA GLU A 143 -13.32 2.69 -2.41
C GLU A 143 -13.52 4.09 -1.81
N GLU A 144 -14.58 4.35 -1.06
CA GLU A 144 -14.79 5.61 -0.31
C GLU A 144 -13.68 5.87 0.72
N LEU A 145 -13.05 4.81 1.24
CA LEU A 145 -11.88 4.92 2.13
C LEU A 145 -10.67 5.56 1.44
N ASN A 146 -10.69 5.79 0.12
CA ASN A 146 -9.68 6.53 -0.63
C ASN A 146 -9.82 8.06 -0.50
N GLU A 147 -10.93 8.56 0.06
CA GLU A 147 -11.26 9.99 0.14
C GLU A 147 -11.00 10.61 1.53
N GLY A 148 -10.87 11.93 1.59
CA GLY A 148 -10.69 12.67 2.84
C GLY A 148 -9.36 12.43 3.55
N LYS A 149 -9.27 12.82 4.82
CA LYS A 149 -8.16 12.53 5.73
C LYS A 149 -8.43 11.25 6.51
N LEU A 150 -7.37 10.69 7.09
CA LEU A 150 -7.45 9.51 7.96
C LEU A 150 -7.04 9.89 9.38
N LEU A 151 -7.85 9.56 10.38
CA LEU A 151 -7.54 9.75 11.79
C LEU A 151 -7.25 8.40 12.44
N TYR A 152 -5.97 8.08 12.66
CA TYR A 152 -5.62 6.91 13.46
C TYR A 152 -5.90 7.20 14.94
N ILE A 153 -6.60 6.29 15.63
CA ILE A 153 -6.86 6.39 17.07
C ILE A 153 -5.86 5.51 17.81
N GLY A 154 -5.02 6.14 18.65
CA GLY A 154 -4.02 5.46 19.47
C GLY A 154 -4.53 5.10 20.87
N ASP A 155 -3.59 5.06 21.81
CA ASP A 155 -3.83 4.67 23.18
C ASP A 155 -4.33 5.83 24.04
N VAL A 156 -5.10 5.49 25.07
CA VAL A 156 -5.51 6.41 26.12
C VAL A 156 -4.54 6.25 27.29
N CYS A 157 -3.93 7.35 27.71
CA CYS A 157 -3.03 7.38 28.86
C CYS A 157 -3.71 8.04 30.05
N LEU A 158 -3.63 7.41 31.23
CA LEU A 158 -4.17 7.93 32.49
C LEU A 158 -3.04 8.43 33.39
N LYS A 159 -3.19 9.62 33.99
CA LYS A 159 -2.19 10.17 34.92
C LYS A 159 -2.23 9.54 36.31
N GLN A 160 -3.38 9.03 36.75
CA GLN A 160 -3.57 8.47 38.10
C GLN A 160 -4.43 7.20 38.09
N GLY A 161 -3.77 6.04 38.04
CA GLY A 161 -4.02 4.89 38.90
C GLY A 161 -5.31 4.05 38.79
N HIS A 162 -6.36 4.46 38.09
CA HIS A 162 -7.54 3.61 37.92
C HIS A 162 -8.11 3.71 36.51
N TYR A 163 -8.00 2.61 35.77
CA TYR A 163 -8.60 2.44 34.45
C TYR A 163 -10.12 2.53 34.55
N SER A 164 -10.72 3.50 33.87
CA SER A 164 -12.17 3.61 33.76
C SER A 164 -12.56 3.68 32.29
N ALA A 165 -13.24 2.64 31.81
CA ALA A 165 -13.79 2.58 30.46
C ALA A 165 -14.65 3.81 30.11
N ILE A 166 -15.23 4.45 31.13
CA ILE A 166 -16.00 5.69 31.01
C ILE A 166 -15.14 6.85 30.50
N VAL A 167 -13.90 6.98 31.00
CA VAL A 167 -12.97 8.05 30.59
C VAL A 167 -12.54 7.86 29.14
N GLU A 168 -12.21 6.63 28.75
CA GLU A 168 -11.85 6.32 27.36
C GLU A 168 -13.00 6.61 26.40
N SER A 169 -14.21 6.14 26.75
CA SER A 169 -15.42 6.37 25.96
C SER A 169 -15.73 7.86 25.80
N TYR A 170 -15.57 8.65 26.86
CA TYR A 170 -15.78 10.09 26.81
C TYR A 170 -14.75 10.81 25.91
N LEU A 171 -13.46 10.48 26.05
CA LEU A 171 -12.40 11.05 25.21
C LEU A 171 -12.54 10.66 23.74
N LEU A 172 -12.84 9.38 23.47
CA LEU A 172 -13.07 8.88 22.11
C LEU A 172 -14.25 9.61 21.47
N GLY A 173 -15.39 9.69 22.16
CA GLY A 173 -16.56 10.42 21.68
C GLY A 173 -16.26 11.89 21.38
N ALA A 174 -15.52 12.57 22.28
CA ALA A 174 -15.09 13.95 22.07
C ALA A 174 -14.20 14.11 20.83
N LEU A 175 -13.25 13.20 20.62
CA LEU A 175 -12.34 13.22 19.46
C LEU A 175 -13.10 12.97 18.14
N LEU A 176 -14.00 11.98 18.09
CA LEU A 176 -14.82 11.70 16.90
C LEU A 176 -15.80 12.84 16.57
N GLY A 177 -16.34 13.49 17.61
CA GLY A 177 -17.19 14.67 17.50
C GLY A 177 -16.45 15.94 17.07
N SER A 178 -15.13 15.99 17.26
CA SER A 178 -14.31 17.17 17.01
C SER A 178 -14.28 17.61 15.53
N ARG A 179 -13.75 18.82 15.30
CA ARG A 179 -13.49 19.36 13.95
C ARG A 179 -12.38 18.64 13.17
N TYR A 180 -11.59 17.80 13.84
CA TYR A 180 -10.45 17.09 13.22
C TYR A 180 -10.89 15.89 12.38
N LEU A 181 -12.12 15.42 12.57
CA LEU A 181 -12.75 14.41 11.74
C LEU A 181 -13.90 15.06 10.97
N GLY A 182 -13.66 15.39 9.70
CA GLY A 182 -14.67 15.92 8.78
C GLY A 182 -15.67 14.87 8.30
N PRO A 183 -16.74 15.28 7.59
CA PRO A 183 -17.77 14.36 7.11
C PRO A 183 -17.28 13.31 6.09
N LYS A 184 -16.21 13.63 5.34
CA LYS A 184 -15.58 12.74 4.36
C LYS A 184 -14.33 12.05 4.90
N ASP A 185 -13.97 12.31 6.15
CA ASP A 185 -12.79 11.75 6.79
C ASP A 185 -13.17 10.47 7.52
N PHE A 186 -12.20 9.58 7.71
CA PHE A 186 -12.41 8.30 8.38
C PHE A 186 -11.48 8.18 9.57
N ALA A 187 -11.99 7.65 10.67
CA ALA A 187 -11.16 7.23 11.79
C ALA A 187 -10.89 5.73 11.69
N PHE A 188 -9.73 5.28 12.14
CA PHE A 188 -9.38 3.86 12.14
C PHE A 188 -8.42 3.52 13.28
N THR A 189 -8.38 2.25 13.69
CA THR A 189 -7.48 1.78 14.75
C THR A 189 -7.16 0.30 14.56
N LEU A 190 -6.01 -0.13 15.08
CA LEU A 190 -5.67 -1.56 15.12
C LEU A 190 -6.62 -2.27 16.10
N LEU A 191 -7.05 -3.47 15.75
CA LEU A 191 -7.91 -4.26 16.64
C LEU A 191 -7.14 -4.61 17.93
N ASP A 192 -7.61 -4.07 19.05
CA ASP A 192 -7.22 -4.48 20.40
C ASP A 192 -8.41 -5.18 21.05
N LEU A 193 -8.26 -6.47 21.36
CA LEU A 193 -9.32 -7.29 21.96
C LEU A 193 -9.77 -6.74 23.32
N ASN A 194 -8.88 -6.07 24.06
CA ASN A 194 -9.23 -5.48 25.36
C ASN A 194 -10.09 -4.22 25.24
N ARG A 195 -10.10 -3.59 24.06
CA ARG A 195 -10.81 -2.34 23.78
C ARG A 195 -11.89 -2.50 22.71
N TYR A 196 -12.16 -3.72 22.27
CA TYR A 196 -13.11 -3.99 21.20
C TYR A 196 -14.51 -3.44 21.53
N GLU A 197 -15.02 -3.73 22.73
CA GLU A 197 -16.33 -3.25 23.20
C GLU A 197 -16.41 -1.71 23.21
N LEU A 198 -15.33 -1.03 23.57
CA LEU A 198 -15.26 0.43 23.54
C LEU A 198 -15.45 0.97 22.11
N PHE A 199 -14.70 0.44 21.15
CA PHE A 199 -14.80 0.92 19.76
C PHE A 199 -16.16 0.57 19.14
N GLU A 200 -16.68 -0.60 19.46
CA GLU A 200 -17.98 -1.07 19.03
C GLU A 200 -19.12 -0.16 19.50
N GLN A 201 -19.09 0.26 20.78
CA GLN A 201 -20.01 1.24 21.37
C GLN A 201 -19.99 2.60 20.63
N HIS A 202 -18.84 2.95 20.03
CA HIS A 202 -18.66 4.15 19.21
C HIS A 202 -18.87 3.90 17.72
N HIS A 203 -19.57 2.82 17.35
CA HIS A 203 -19.90 2.46 15.97
C HIS A 203 -18.72 2.21 15.04
N PHE A 204 -17.56 1.84 15.59
CA PHE A 204 -16.50 1.29 14.76
C PHE A 204 -16.91 -0.08 14.24
N ARG A 205 -16.57 -0.38 12.98
CA ARG A 205 -16.81 -1.67 12.34
C ARG A 205 -15.55 -2.16 11.65
N ARG A 206 -15.40 -3.47 11.53
CA ARG A 206 -14.22 -4.08 10.90
C ARG A 206 -14.13 -3.75 9.42
N VAL A 207 -12.90 -3.63 8.92
CA VAL A 207 -12.63 -3.47 7.48
C VAL A 207 -12.28 -4.84 6.88
N GLY A 208 -13.28 -5.54 6.34
CA GLY A 208 -13.10 -6.91 5.86
C GLY A 208 -12.63 -7.85 6.97
N PHE A 209 -11.74 -8.79 6.65
CA PHE A 209 -11.18 -9.75 7.62
C PHE A 209 -9.84 -9.31 8.23
N VAL A 210 -9.42 -8.05 8.05
CA VAL A 210 -8.20 -7.58 8.70
C VAL A 210 -8.47 -7.11 10.14
N GLU A 211 -7.45 -7.16 10.97
CA GLU A 211 -7.44 -6.68 12.36
C GLU A 211 -7.40 -5.15 12.44
N VAL A 212 -8.32 -4.48 11.75
CA VAL A 212 -8.46 -3.01 11.75
C VAL A 212 -9.94 -2.65 11.81
N LEU A 213 -10.26 -1.72 12.69
CA LEU A 213 -11.59 -1.12 12.81
C LEU A 213 -11.58 0.26 12.16
N ALA A 214 -12.69 0.63 11.52
CA ALA A 214 -12.88 1.95 10.95
C ALA A 214 -14.21 2.57 11.40
N TYR A 215 -14.29 3.88 11.30
CA TYR A 215 -15.43 4.70 11.68
C TYR A 215 -15.65 5.80 10.63
N SER A 216 -16.92 6.01 10.29
CA SER A 216 -17.38 7.11 9.45
C SER A 216 -18.25 8.05 10.28
N LYS A 217 -18.00 9.35 10.13
CA LYS A 217 -18.83 10.39 10.76
C LYS A 217 -20.17 10.56 10.07
N ASP A 218 -20.30 10.13 8.82
CA ASP A 218 -21.56 10.16 8.08
C ASP A 218 -22.58 9.19 8.70
N PRO A 219 -23.70 9.69 9.26
CA PRO A 219 -24.72 8.84 9.87
C PRO A 219 -25.44 7.93 8.87
N LEU A 220 -25.37 8.22 7.55
CA LEU A 220 -25.99 7.41 6.50
C LEU A 220 -25.08 6.27 6.00
N HIS A 221 -23.80 6.30 6.38
CA HIS A 221 -22.83 5.29 6.00
C HIS A 221 -23.27 3.89 6.46
N HIS A 222 -22.99 2.86 5.65
CA HIS A 222 -23.47 1.51 5.92
C HIS A 222 -23.02 0.97 7.28
N SER A 223 -21.77 1.26 7.68
CA SER A 223 -21.21 0.88 8.99
C SER A 223 -22.02 1.40 10.19
N ARG A 224 -22.76 2.51 10.04
CA ARG A 224 -23.58 3.10 11.12
C ARG A 224 -24.89 2.37 11.36
N ARG A 225 -25.34 1.61 10.36
CA ARG A 225 -26.59 0.81 10.41
C ARG A 225 -26.32 -0.66 10.71
N LEU A 226 -25.06 -1.08 10.67
CA LEU A 226 -24.68 -2.45 10.95
C LEU A 226 -24.76 -2.70 12.45
N HIS A 227 -25.63 -3.62 12.86
CA HIS A 227 -25.68 -4.11 14.24
C HIS A 227 -24.37 -4.82 14.58
N VAL A 228 -24.03 -4.82 15.87
CA VAL A 228 -22.76 -5.41 16.35
C VAL A 228 -22.74 -6.90 16.07
N GLU A 229 -23.86 -7.55 16.35
CA GLU A 229 -24.05 -8.98 16.23
C GLU A 229 -24.00 -9.43 14.76
N ASP A 230 -24.22 -8.49 13.85
CA ASP A 230 -24.12 -8.68 12.40
C ASP A 230 -22.73 -8.36 11.85
N ASP A 231 -21.79 -7.78 12.63
CA ASP A 231 -20.44 -7.49 12.15
C ASP A 231 -19.63 -8.77 11.93
N VAL A 232 -18.67 -8.71 11.01
CA VAL A 232 -17.83 -9.86 10.67
C VAL A 232 -16.93 -10.19 11.86
N VAL A 233 -17.17 -11.28 12.56
CA VAL A 233 -16.18 -11.82 13.51
C VAL A 233 -15.39 -12.91 12.78
N PRO A 234 -14.13 -12.67 12.36
CA PRO A 234 -13.28 -13.77 11.92
C PRO A 234 -13.25 -14.81 13.03
N ALA A 235 -13.32 -16.10 12.68
CA ALA A 235 -12.96 -17.13 13.65
C ALA A 235 -11.54 -16.80 14.12
N ALA A 236 -11.40 -16.41 15.39
CA ALA A 236 -10.10 -16.04 15.93
C ALA A 236 -9.18 -17.25 15.76
N TYR A 237 -8.07 -17.06 15.06
CA TYR A 237 -7.02 -18.07 15.06
C TYR A 237 -6.53 -18.18 16.51
N VAL A 238 -6.78 -19.32 17.13
CA VAL A 238 -6.27 -19.57 18.48
C VAL A 238 -4.90 -20.21 18.32
N HIS A 239 -3.86 -19.48 18.77
CA HIS A 239 -2.51 -19.99 18.76
C HIS A 239 -2.42 -21.22 19.66
N HIS A 240 -2.26 -22.39 19.05
CA HIS A 240 -2.15 -23.66 19.74
C HIS A 240 -0.77 -24.26 19.47
N PRO A 241 0.22 -24.03 20.36
CA PRO A 241 1.51 -24.69 20.24
C PRO A 241 1.31 -26.21 20.22
N THR A 242 1.75 -26.87 19.16
CA THR A 242 1.43 -28.30 18.95
C THR A 242 2.22 -29.25 19.84
N CYS A 243 3.20 -28.75 20.61
CA CYS A 243 4.07 -29.54 21.47
C CYS A 243 3.74 -29.48 22.97
N GLY A 244 2.62 -28.86 23.35
CA GLY A 244 2.17 -28.81 24.74
C GLY A 244 2.84 -27.76 25.63
N ILE A 245 3.72 -26.91 25.07
CA ILE A 245 4.17 -25.67 25.74
C ILE A 245 3.03 -24.64 25.72
N SER A 246 2.94 -23.82 26.75
CA SER A 246 1.98 -22.70 26.75
C SER A 246 2.42 -21.62 25.75
N VAL A 247 1.46 -20.80 25.28
CA VAL A 247 1.75 -19.65 24.40
C VAL A 247 2.78 -18.71 25.06
N ALA A 248 2.62 -18.44 26.36
CA ALA A 248 3.54 -17.60 27.12
C ALA A 248 4.96 -18.18 27.25
N GLU A 249 5.13 -19.51 27.21
CA GLU A 249 6.44 -20.15 27.16
C GLU A 249 7.03 -20.14 25.75
N HIS A 250 6.19 -20.38 24.74
CA HIS A 250 6.59 -20.29 23.33
C HIS A 250 7.11 -18.89 22.99
N ASP A 251 6.44 -17.84 23.46
CA ASP A 251 6.83 -16.43 23.23
C ASP A 251 8.13 -16.03 23.94
N LYS A 252 8.60 -16.83 24.90
CA LYS A 252 9.86 -16.63 25.62
C LYS A 252 11.04 -17.39 25.00
N LEU A 253 10.80 -18.21 23.98
CA LEU A 253 11.87 -18.93 23.30
C LEU A 253 12.81 -17.94 22.59
N ASP A 254 14.11 -18.19 22.67
CA ASP A 254 15.07 -17.52 21.82
C ASP A 254 15.03 -18.11 20.39
N ALA A 255 15.81 -17.54 19.48
CA ALA A 255 15.84 -17.99 18.08
C ALA A 255 16.22 -19.48 17.95
N ASP A 256 17.17 -19.96 18.75
CA ASP A 256 17.58 -21.36 18.79
C ASP A 256 16.49 -22.27 19.38
N GLY A 257 15.81 -21.81 20.43
CA GLY A 257 14.64 -22.47 21.02
C GLY A 257 13.51 -22.64 20.00
N HIS A 258 13.16 -21.59 19.25
CA HIS A 258 12.18 -21.68 18.17
C HIS A 258 12.61 -22.65 17.06
N GLN A 259 13.90 -22.68 16.71
CA GLN A 259 14.42 -23.60 15.71
C GLN A 259 14.35 -25.06 16.19
N ARG A 260 14.78 -25.34 17.43
CA ARG A 260 14.70 -26.68 18.04
C ARG A 260 13.26 -27.15 18.19
N HIS A 261 12.36 -26.25 18.58
CA HIS A 261 10.92 -26.52 18.65
C HIS A 261 10.38 -26.89 17.26
N ARG A 262 10.62 -26.06 16.24
CA ARG A 262 10.17 -26.33 14.87
C ARG A 262 10.71 -27.65 14.33
N LEU A 263 11.98 -27.98 14.59
CA LEU A 263 12.58 -29.25 14.16
C LEU A 263 11.87 -30.49 14.76
N ARG A 264 11.39 -30.38 16.00
CA ARG A 264 10.72 -31.48 16.71
C ARG A 264 9.24 -31.58 16.37
N ALA A 265 8.54 -30.45 16.40
CA ALA A 265 7.09 -30.37 16.23
C ALA A 265 6.67 -30.34 14.76
N HIS A 266 7.46 -29.70 13.90
CA HIS A 266 7.09 -29.34 12.53
C HIS A 266 8.26 -29.62 11.55
N PRO A 267 8.67 -30.88 11.36
CA PRO A 267 9.93 -31.23 10.70
C PRO A 267 10.00 -30.74 9.24
N ILE A 268 8.90 -30.76 8.48
CA ILE A 268 8.89 -30.21 7.11
C ILE A 268 9.07 -28.69 7.16
N HIS A 269 8.38 -27.99 8.06
CA HIS A 269 8.53 -26.54 8.22
C HIS A 269 9.94 -26.14 8.62
N ALA A 270 10.62 -26.94 9.45
CA ALA A 270 12.01 -26.71 9.82
C ALA A 270 12.96 -26.85 8.62
N VAL A 271 12.73 -27.83 7.76
CA VAL A 271 13.47 -28.00 6.49
C VAL A 271 13.23 -26.80 5.58
N LEU A 272 11.98 -26.36 5.43
CA LEU A 272 11.62 -25.20 4.60
C LEU A 272 12.23 -23.90 5.13
N ALA A 273 12.21 -23.68 6.44
CA ALA A 273 12.80 -22.50 7.06
C ALA A 273 14.32 -22.40 6.81
N ASN A 274 14.98 -23.53 6.54
CA ASN A 274 16.40 -23.59 6.23
C ASN A 274 16.67 -23.86 4.74
N ALA A 275 15.66 -23.76 3.87
CA ALA A 275 15.76 -24.17 2.46
C ALA A 275 16.90 -23.48 1.69
N ALA A 276 17.27 -22.25 2.06
CA ALA A 276 18.40 -21.54 1.46
C ALA A 276 19.76 -22.27 1.62
N HIS A 277 19.87 -23.19 2.58
CA HIS A 277 21.05 -24.01 2.84
C HIS A 277 21.03 -25.39 2.16
N TYR A 278 19.98 -25.68 1.38
CA TYR A 278 19.81 -26.96 0.70
C TYR A 278 19.87 -26.77 -0.82
N PRO A 279 20.64 -27.61 -1.53
CA PRO A 279 20.42 -27.80 -2.96
C PRO A 279 19.02 -28.34 -3.21
N ASP A 280 18.39 -27.92 -4.32
CA ASP A 280 17.01 -28.31 -4.70
C ASP A 280 16.78 -29.83 -4.66
N GLU A 281 17.74 -30.63 -5.12
CA GLU A 281 17.67 -32.10 -5.09
C GLU A 281 17.65 -32.65 -3.66
N LYS A 282 18.48 -32.09 -2.77
CA LYS A 282 18.52 -32.50 -1.36
C LYS A 282 17.23 -32.10 -0.65
N LEU A 283 16.69 -30.92 -0.96
CA LEU A 283 15.43 -30.44 -0.42
C LEU A 283 14.27 -31.37 -0.82
N ASP A 284 14.14 -31.69 -2.12
CA ASP A 284 13.11 -32.61 -2.62
C ASP A 284 13.22 -33.99 -1.95
N LYS A 285 14.42 -34.59 -1.93
CA LYS A 285 14.67 -35.88 -1.27
C LYS A 285 14.30 -35.86 0.21
N THR A 286 14.63 -34.79 0.93
CA THR A 286 14.35 -34.66 2.37
C THR A 286 12.84 -34.56 2.63
N ILE A 287 12.12 -33.73 1.86
CA ILE A 287 10.66 -33.61 1.99
C ILE A 287 9.97 -34.96 1.71
N ARG A 288 10.38 -35.64 0.63
CA ARG A 288 9.84 -36.97 0.29
C ARG A 288 10.12 -38.01 1.36
N ALA A 289 11.33 -38.05 1.91
CA ALA A 289 11.69 -38.98 2.97
C ALA A 289 10.84 -38.76 4.23
N LEU A 290 10.64 -37.50 4.64
CA LEU A 290 9.78 -37.17 5.77
C LEU A 290 8.32 -37.59 5.53
N CYS A 291 7.77 -37.29 4.35
CA CYS A 291 6.40 -37.69 4.01
C CYS A 291 6.24 -39.21 3.88
N HIS A 292 7.28 -39.93 3.46
CA HIS A 292 7.28 -41.38 3.42
C HIS A 292 7.25 -41.98 4.84
N LEU A 293 8.02 -41.40 5.78
CA LEU A 293 8.01 -41.82 7.18
C LEU A 293 6.68 -41.50 7.87
N ARG A 294 6.09 -40.34 7.58
CA ARG A 294 4.82 -39.91 8.14
C ARG A 294 4.04 -39.04 7.14
N PRO A 295 3.05 -39.62 6.42
CA PRO A 295 2.28 -38.89 5.42
C PRO A 295 1.48 -37.70 5.97
N SER A 296 1.05 -37.74 7.24
CA SER A 296 0.29 -36.64 7.87
C SER A 296 1.04 -35.32 7.89
N LEU A 297 2.37 -35.35 7.96
CA LEU A 297 3.23 -34.16 7.99
C LEU A 297 2.99 -33.21 6.82
N LEU A 298 2.51 -33.74 5.69
CA LEU A 298 2.20 -32.98 4.49
C LEU A 298 1.12 -31.91 4.72
N HIS A 299 0.21 -32.16 5.67
CA HIS A 299 -0.99 -31.37 5.92
C HIS A 299 -1.01 -30.71 7.32
N GLU A 300 -0.01 -31.00 8.15
CA GLU A 300 0.11 -30.48 9.51
C GLU A 300 0.38 -28.97 9.50
N GLN A 301 -0.27 -28.23 10.40
CA GLN A 301 -0.08 -26.80 10.53
C GLN A 301 1.00 -26.49 11.57
N ASP A 302 1.81 -25.47 11.32
CA ASP A 302 2.72 -24.93 12.35
C ASP A 302 1.96 -24.14 13.43
N ASP A 303 2.68 -23.57 14.39
CA ASP A 303 2.09 -22.87 15.54
C ASP A 303 1.28 -21.62 15.15
N ILE A 304 1.41 -21.15 13.91
CA ILE A 304 0.63 -20.04 13.34
C ILE A 304 -0.39 -20.50 12.27
N GLY A 305 -0.62 -21.81 12.17
CA GLY A 305 -1.66 -22.39 11.33
C GLY A 305 -1.23 -22.60 9.88
N LEU A 306 0.04 -22.42 9.52
CA LEU A 306 0.49 -22.60 8.14
C LEU A 306 0.78 -24.06 7.88
N THR A 307 0.19 -24.63 6.82
CA THR A 307 0.63 -25.93 6.30
C THR A 307 1.99 -25.79 5.58
N PRO A 308 2.72 -26.89 5.29
CA PRO A 308 4.00 -26.82 4.60
C PRO A 308 3.94 -26.06 3.28
N ILE A 309 2.84 -26.20 2.52
CA ILE A 309 2.69 -25.51 1.23
C ILE A 309 2.48 -24.00 1.41
N HIS A 310 1.80 -23.55 2.48
CA HIS A 310 1.73 -22.13 2.83
C HIS A 310 3.11 -21.57 3.14
N LEU A 311 3.90 -22.30 3.96
CA LEU A 311 5.23 -21.86 4.34
C LEU A 311 6.19 -21.83 3.14
N ALA A 312 6.18 -22.87 2.30
CA ALA A 312 7.01 -22.93 1.09
C ALA A 312 6.69 -21.79 0.12
N ALA A 313 5.40 -21.48 -0.06
CA ALA A 313 4.91 -20.35 -0.83
C ALA A 313 5.37 -19.01 -0.25
N ARG A 314 5.23 -18.81 1.07
CA ARG A 314 5.67 -17.60 1.79
C ARG A 314 7.18 -17.37 1.69
N LEU A 315 7.96 -18.44 1.78
CA LEU A 315 9.43 -18.40 1.70
C LEU A 315 9.96 -18.42 0.26
N LYS A 316 9.07 -18.40 -0.75
CA LYS A 316 9.43 -18.38 -2.18
C LYS A 316 10.24 -19.62 -2.63
N VAL A 317 10.04 -20.77 -1.98
CA VAL A 317 10.80 -22.00 -2.25
C VAL A 317 10.10 -22.81 -3.34
N THR A 318 10.38 -22.44 -4.61
CA THR A 318 9.69 -23.00 -5.79
C THR A 318 9.77 -24.52 -5.85
N GLN A 319 10.96 -25.11 -5.63
CA GLN A 319 11.14 -26.55 -5.72
C GLN A 319 10.31 -27.29 -4.66
N ALA A 320 10.28 -26.78 -3.42
CA ALA A 320 9.45 -27.36 -2.38
C ALA A 320 7.95 -27.30 -2.74
N VAL A 321 7.46 -26.20 -3.31
CA VAL A 321 6.06 -26.11 -3.76
C VAL A 321 5.76 -27.20 -4.80
N ARG A 322 6.65 -27.42 -5.78
CA ARG A 322 6.50 -28.51 -6.77
C ARG A 322 6.45 -29.88 -6.09
N THR A 323 7.40 -30.16 -5.19
CA THR A 323 7.46 -31.42 -4.45
C THR A 323 6.20 -31.66 -3.63
N LEU A 324 5.73 -30.66 -2.87
CA LEU A 324 4.54 -30.75 -2.02
C LEU A 324 3.27 -30.96 -2.85
N LEU A 325 3.12 -30.27 -3.98
CA LEU A 325 2.00 -30.48 -4.89
C LEU A 325 1.98 -31.89 -5.47
N LEU A 326 3.14 -32.42 -5.89
CA LEU A 326 3.29 -33.80 -6.37
C LEU A 326 2.97 -34.84 -5.30
N LEU A 327 3.16 -34.51 -4.02
CA LEU A 327 2.85 -35.38 -2.88
C LEU A 327 1.39 -35.29 -2.43
N GLY A 328 0.58 -34.40 -3.00
CA GLY A 328 -0.86 -34.28 -2.71
C GLY A 328 -1.25 -33.07 -1.86
N ALA A 329 -0.37 -32.08 -1.64
CA ALA A 329 -0.70 -30.88 -0.86
C ALA A 329 -1.73 -29.94 -1.53
N ALA A 330 -2.25 -30.28 -2.72
CA ALA A 330 -3.25 -29.49 -3.43
C ALA A 330 -4.54 -29.29 -2.61
N VAL A 331 -4.88 -30.24 -1.73
CA VAL A 331 -6.05 -30.15 -0.84
C VAL A 331 -5.97 -28.99 0.16
N ASP A 332 -4.76 -28.52 0.48
CA ASP A 332 -4.55 -27.44 1.46
C ASP A 332 -4.52 -26.04 0.83
N LEU A 333 -4.58 -25.92 -0.51
CA LEU A 333 -4.36 -24.65 -1.21
C LEU A 333 -5.37 -23.56 -0.84
N ASN A 334 -6.60 -23.96 -0.50
CA ASN A 334 -7.71 -23.08 -0.15
C ASN A 334 -7.94 -22.96 1.37
N ARG A 335 -7.06 -23.54 2.20
CA ARG A 335 -7.17 -23.41 3.66
C ARG A 335 -6.99 -21.97 4.09
N ARG A 336 -7.68 -21.60 5.17
CA ARG A 336 -7.71 -20.25 5.75
C ARG A 336 -7.62 -20.28 7.27
N ASP A 337 -7.47 -21.46 7.86
CA ASP A 337 -7.34 -21.69 9.30
C ASP A 337 -5.92 -21.38 9.80
N ASN A 338 -5.40 -20.22 9.41
CA ASN A 338 -4.11 -19.68 9.84
C ASN A 338 -4.28 -18.27 10.40
N CYS A 339 -3.24 -17.76 11.06
CA CYS A 339 -3.29 -16.46 11.73
C CYS A 339 -3.67 -15.28 10.83
N GLU A 340 -3.38 -15.36 9.52
CA GLU A 340 -3.72 -14.30 8.55
C GLU A 340 -5.07 -14.54 7.85
N GLY A 341 -5.67 -15.72 7.98
CA GLY A 341 -6.88 -16.09 7.25
C GLY A 341 -6.68 -16.27 5.74
N TRP A 342 -5.43 -16.41 5.28
CA TRP A 342 -5.08 -16.38 3.86
C TRP A 342 -4.89 -17.76 3.26
N THR A 343 -5.34 -17.91 2.02
CA THR A 343 -4.96 -19.04 1.16
C THR A 343 -3.52 -18.94 0.70
N VAL A 344 -2.96 -20.03 0.18
CA VAL A 344 -1.59 -20.05 -0.36
C VAL A 344 -1.40 -18.98 -1.47
N LEU A 345 -2.40 -18.78 -2.34
CA LEU A 345 -2.36 -17.75 -3.38
C LEU A 345 -2.31 -16.32 -2.81
N GLU A 346 -3.08 -16.07 -1.76
CA GLU A 346 -3.13 -14.76 -1.10
C GLU A 346 -1.84 -14.48 -0.34
N THR A 347 -1.27 -15.49 0.34
CA THR A 347 0.06 -15.41 0.96
C THR A 347 1.13 -15.02 -0.06
N CYS A 348 1.21 -15.71 -1.20
CA CYS A 348 2.15 -15.34 -2.27
C CYS A 348 1.92 -13.93 -2.80
N SER A 349 0.66 -13.56 -3.04
CA SER A 349 0.31 -12.26 -3.60
C SER A 349 0.67 -11.12 -2.64
N SER A 350 0.46 -11.33 -1.34
CA SER A 350 0.81 -10.40 -0.28
C SER A 350 2.32 -10.22 -0.16
N GLU A 351 3.09 -11.31 -0.10
CA GLU A 351 4.56 -11.23 -0.03
C GLU A 351 5.18 -10.59 -1.28
N MET A 352 4.66 -10.92 -2.47
CA MET A 352 5.09 -10.29 -3.71
C MET A 352 4.80 -8.78 -3.71
N LEU A 353 3.66 -8.35 -3.16
CA LEU A 353 3.34 -6.94 -3.03
C LEU A 353 4.22 -6.23 -2.01
N LYS A 354 4.48 -6.84 -0.84
CA LYS A 354 5.43 -6.30 0.15
C LYS A 354 6.81 -6.08 -0.46
N ASN A 355 7.31 -7.06 -1.22
CA ASN A 355 8.59 -6.96 -1.93
C ASN A 355 8.58 -5.86 -2.99
N ARG A 356 7.49 -5.74 -3.73
CA ARG A 356 7.33 -4.66 -4.71
C ARG A 356 7.36 -3.29 -4.04
N GLU A 357 6.58 -3.09 -2.98
CA GLU A 357 6.58 -1.84 -2.22
C GLU A 357 7.99 -1.52 -1.69
N TYR A 358 8.67 -2.51 -1.11
CA TYR A 358 10.05 -2.36 -0.64
C TYR A 358 11.00 -1.95 -1.77
N GLN A 359 10.90 -2.58 -2.94
CA GLN A 359 11.73 -2.25 -4.10
C GLN A 359 11.46 -0.85 -4.62
N GLU A 360 10.20 -0.45 -4.73
CA GLU A 360 9.82 0.88 -5.22
C GLU A 360 10.25 2.00 -4.28
N ILE A 361 10.41 1.70 -2.99
CA ILE A 361 10.87 2.65 -1.96
C ILE A 361 12.39 2.75 -1.93
N LEU A 362 13.10 1.61 -1.95
CA LEU A 362 14.55 1.58 -1.66
C LEU A 362 15.43 1.38 -2.88
N SER A 363 14.84 1.01 -4.01
CA SER A 363 15.60 0.56 -5.17
C SER A 363 14.82 0.79 -6.47
N GLU A 364 15.26 0.12 -7.54
CA GLU A 364 14.50 0.06 -8.78
C GLU A 364 13.56 -1.14 -8.75
N TYR A 365 12.28 -0.90 -9.04
CA TYR A 365 11.34 -1.99 -9.28
C TYR A 365 11.66 -2.64 -10.63
N ARG A 366 12.21 -3.86 -10.59
CA ARG A 366 12.62 -4.63 -11.78
C ARG A 366 11.56 -5.60 -12.27
N GLY A 367 10.35 -5.47 -11.74
CA GLY A 367 9.24 -6.37 -11.97
C GLY A 367 9.03 -7.32 -10.80
N ASN A 368 7.90 -8.01 -10.83
CA ASN A 368 7.54 -9.05 -9.89
C ASN A 368 8.58 -10.18 -9.92
N ASP A 369 8.86 -10.73 -8.74
CA ASP A 369 9.79 -11.83 -8.60
C ASP A 369 9.30 -13.06 -9.36
N LYS A 370 10.12 -13.57 -10.29
CA LYS A 370 9.79 -14.70 -11.15
C LYS A 370 9.47 -15.97 -10.35
N ALA A 371 10.09 -16.16 -9.18
CA ALA A 371 9.82 -17.32 -8.34
C ALA A 371 8.41 -17.25 -7.72
N TYR A 372 7.95 -16.08 -7.27
CA TYR A 372 6.56 -15.93 -6.84
C TYR A 372 5.58 -16.12 -7.99
N LEU A 373 5.86 -15.57 -9.18
CA LEU A 373 5.00 -15.77 -10.35
C LEU A 373 4.88 -17.25 -10.72
N ARG A 374 6.00 -17.99 -10.67
CA ARG A 374 6.03 -19.43 -10.89
C ARG A 374 5.24 -20.21 -9.84
N ILE A 375 5.38 -19.88 -8.56
CA ILE A 375 4.59 -20.50 -7.48
C ILE A 375 3.09 -20.23 -7.69
N ILE A 376 2.71 -18.99 -8.01
CA ILE A 376 1.31 -18.65 -8.30
C ILE A 376 0.81 -19.43 -9.52
N TRP A 377 1.63 -19.60 -10.56
CA TRP A 377 1.28 -20.40 -11.74
C TRP A 377 1.05 -21.87 -11.36
N LEU A 378 1.95 -22.49 -10.59
CA LEU A 378 1.83 -23.86 -10.10
C LEU A 378 0.55 -24.06 -9.27
N ILE A 379 0.25 -23.13 -8.37
CA ILE A 379 -0.95 -23.20 -7.54
C ILE A 379 -2.22 -23.06 -8.39
N LYS A 380 -2.26 -22.13 -9.35
CA LYS A 380 -3.40 -21.99 -10.27
C LYS A 380 -3.60 -23.22 -11.14
N GLN A 381 -2.51 -23.83 -11.59
CA GLN A 381 -2.55 -25.09 -12.32
C GLN A 381 -3.14 -26.21 -11.45
N ALA A 382 -2.67 -26.35 -10.21
CA ALA A 382 -3.17 -27.36 -9.27
C ALA A 382 -4.65 -27.16 -8.90
N LEU A 383 -5.13 -25.91 -8.89
CA LEU A 383 -6.54 -25.57 -8.65
C LEU A 383 -7.43 -25.71 -9.90
N ASN A 384 -6.88 -26.10 -11.06
CA ASN A 384 -7.60 -26.11 -12.35
C ASN A 384 -8.30 -24.77 -12.61
N TRP A 385 -7.57 -23.66 -12.40
CA TRP A 385 -8.16 -22.32 -12.46
C TRP A 385 -8.86 -22.08 -13.82
N PRO A 386 -10.14 -21.63 -13.86
CA PRO A 386 -10.90 -21.51 -15.09
C PRO A 386 -10.20 -20.63 -16.15
N GLY A 387 -10.08 -21.13 -17.38
CA GLY A 387 -9.44 -20.42 -18.49
C GLY A 387 -7.90 -20.30 -18.39
N PHE A 388 -7.28 -21.07 -17.51
CA PHE A 388 -5.83 -21.08 -17.31
C PHE A 388 -5.17 -22.18 -18.14
N ALA A 389 -4.80 -21.85 -19.39
CA ALA A 389 -4.15 -22.77 -20.33
C ALA A 389 -2.77 -22.27 -20.81
N GLU A 390 -2.20 -21.26 -20.15
CA GLU A 390 -0.94 -20.64 -20.54
C GLU A 390 0.28 -21.38 -19.97
N SER A 391 1.38 -21.41 -20.73
CA SER A 391 2.65 -21.95 -20.23
C SER A 391 3.21 -21.10 -19.08
N GLU A 392 4.10 -21.70 -18.30
CA GLU A 392 4.74 -21.05 -17.15
C GLU A 392 5.49 -19.77 -17.59
N GLU A 393 6.24 -19.86 -18.68
CA GLU A 393 7.03 -18.75 -19.23
C GLU A 393 6.14 -17.63 -19.77
N ALA A 394 5.04 -17.98 -20.46
CA ALA A 394 4.08 -17.00 -20.96
C ALA A 394 3.40 -16.26 -19.80
N TYR A 395 3.01 -16.98 -18.74
CA TYR A 395 2.48 -16.38 -17.53
C TYR A 395 3.46 -15.39 -16.90
N ILE A 396 4.72 -15.81 -16.73
CA ILE A 396 5.76 -14.97 -16.12
C ILE A 396 5.99 -13.71 -16.97
N ALA A 397 6.10 -13.84 -18.29
CA ALA A 397 6.33 -12.71 -19.19
C ALA A 397 5.21 -11.67 -19.10
N VAL A 398 3.94 -12.12 -19.12
CA VAL A 398 2.78 -11.24 -19.01
C VAL A 398 2.67 -10.61 -17.62
N LYS A 399 2.93 -11.38 -16.56
CA LYS A 399 2.72 -10.94 -15.17
C LYS A 399 3.92 -10.24 -14.55
N GLN A 400 5.07 -10.18 -15.23
CA GLN A 400 6.28 -9.54 -14.74
C GLN A 400 6.01 -8.12 -14.22
N TRP A 401 5.15 -7.36 -14.89
CA TRP A 401 4.86 -5.97 -14.53
C TRP A 401 3.47 -5.78 -13.90
N GLY A 402 2.76 -6.87 -13.60
CA GLY A 402 1.44 -6.82 -12.97
C GLY A 402 0.26 -6.74 -13.94
N CYS A 403 0.45 -6.97 -15.25
CA CYS A 403 -0.64 -6.96 -16.23
C CYS A 403 -1.78 -7.89 -15.83
N THR A 404 -3.02 -7.40 -15.80
CA THR A 404 -4.21 -8.23 -15.57
C THR A 404 -5.06 -8.43 -16.82
N CYS A 405 -4.94 -7.57 -17.82
CA CYS A 405 -5.74 -7.63 -19.05
C CYS A 405 -5.10 -8.46 -20.20
N ARG A 406 -3.81 -8.79 -20.12
CA ARG A 406 -3.01 -9.40 -21.20
C ARG A 406 -2.89 -8.56 -22.49
N GLN A 407 -3.31 -7.30 -22.46
CA GLN A 407 -3.28 -6.38 -23.60
C GLN A 407 -2.31 -5.20 -23.39
N CYS A 408 -1.47 -5.26 -22.36
CA CYS A 408 -0.46 -4.24 -22.13
C CYS A 408 0.71 -4.42 -23.09
N ALA A 409 1.12 -3.35 -23.78
CA ALA A 409 2.38 -3.31 -24.49
C ALA A 409 3.54 -3.52 -23.48
N ASP A 410 4.47 -4.42 -23.83
CA ASP A 410 5.55 -4.90 -22.95
C ASP A 410 5.10 -5.40 -21.57
N GLY A 411 3.82 -5.76 -21.42
CA GLY A 411 3.24 -6.21 -20.15
C GLY A 411 3.03 -5.11 -19.11
N TRP A 412 3.37 -3.84 -19.38
CA TRP A 412 3.23 -2.74 -18.41
C TRP A 412 2.42 -1.54 -18.91
N TYR A 413 2.41 -1.27 -20.22
CA TYR A 413 1.76 -0.08 -20.76
C TYR A 413 0.35 -0.42 -21.27
N SER A 414 -0.68 -0.14 -20.47
CA SER A 414 -2.07 -0.46 -20.84
C SER A 414 -2.68 0.57 -21.80
N LYS A 415 -3.68 0.15 -22.59
CA LYS A 415 -4.43 1.05 -23.48
C LYS A 415 -5.09 2.21 -22.73
N ARG A 416 -5.61 1.96 -21.52
CA ARG A 416 -6.21 2.99 -20.67
C ARG A 416 -5.17 3.95 -20.09
N MET A 417 -3.98 3.46 -19.72
CA MET A 417 -2.87 4.32 -19.32
C MET A 417 -2.46 5.24 -20.48
N ARG A 418 -2.28 4.69 -21.68
CA ARG A 418 -1.99 5.46 -22.90
C ARG A 418 -3.04 6.54 -23.15
N TRP A 419 -4.31 6.15 -23.19
CA TRP A 419 -5.43 7.08 -23.39
C TRP A 419 -5.45 8.18 -22.34
N THR A 420 -5.22 7.83 -21.06
CA THR A 420 -5.14 8.81 -19.97
C THR A 420 -4.01 9.82 -20.20
N LEU A 421 -2.80 9.37 -20.55
CA LEU A 421 -1.67 10.26 -20.84
C LEU A 421 -1.91 11.10 -22.09
N MET A 422 -2.57 10.54 -23.12
CA MET A 422 -2.94 11.25 -24.34
C MET A 422 -3.95 12.38 -24.05
N CYS A 423 -5.04 12.09 -23.34
CA CYS A 423 -6.02 13.11 -22.95
C CYS A 423 -5.35 14.20 -22.11
N GLN A 424 -4.49 13.83 -21.17
CA GLN A 424 -3.84 14.77 -20.27
C GLN A 424 -2.80 15.66 -20.95
N SER A 425 -1.98 15.09 -21.82
CA SER A 425 -1.06 15.86 -22.65
C SER A 425 -1.81 16.82 -23.57
N SER A 426 -2.92 16.38 -24.18
CA SER A 426 -3.79 17.23 -25.01
C SER A 426 -4.34 18.43 -24.23
N LEU A 427 -4.87 18.21 -23.02
CA LEU A 427 -5.37 19.30 -22.15
C LEU A 427 -4.25 20.28 -21.77
N ILE A 428 -3.04 19.78 -21.45
CA ILE A 428 -1.89 20.61 -21.12
C ILE A 428 -1.44 21.45 -22.32
N ALA A 429 -1.45 20.86 -23.52
CA ALA A 429 -0.98 21.48 -24.75
C ALA A 429 -1.98 22.50 -25.31
N ALA A 430 -3.28 22.17 -25.35
CA ALA A 430 -4.32 22.94 -26.03
C ALA A 430 -5.03 23.96 -25.13
N GLU A 431 -5.34 23.62 -23.87
CA GLU A 431 -6.23 24.46 -23.04
C GLU A 431 -5.49 25.42 -22.12
N ARG A 432 -4.16 25.29 -21.98
CA ARG A 432 -3.38 26.16 -21.09
C ARG A 432 -2.84 27.38 -21.84
N PRO A 433 -3.13 28.61 -21.35
CA PRO A 433 -2.63 29.83 -21.97
C PRO A 433 -1.11 29.79 -22.06
N GLN A 434 -0.57 29.97 -23.26
CA GLN A 434 0.85 30.22 -23.41
C GLN A 434 1.16 31.61 -22.85
N ILE A 435 2.29 31.74 -22.17
CA ILE A 435 2.74 33.03 -21.66
C ILE A 435 2.96 33.98 -22.84
N PRO A 436 2.28 35.16 -22.87
CA PRO A 436 2.43 36.12 -23.95
C PRO A 436 3.88 36.55 -24.12
N THR A 437 4.28 36.85 -25.36
CA THR A 437 5.64 37.39 -25.62
C THR A 437 5.91 38.68 -24.86
N SER A 438 4.87 39.48 -24.60
CA SER A 438 4.96 40.74 -23.83
C SER A 438 5.28 40.53 -22.35
N SER A 439 5.14 39.32 -21.83
CA SER A 439 5.48 38.99 -20.43
C SER A 439 6.98 38.79 -20.22
N PHE A 440 7.77 38.68 -21.30
CA PHE A 440 9.23 38.62 -21.23
C PHE A 440 9.80 40.04 -21.16
N ASP A 441 10.81 40.22 -20.30
CA ASP A 441 11.47 41.51 -20.12
C ASP A 441 12.25 41.96 -21.37
N LYS A 442 12.84 43.15 -21.32
CA LYS A 442 13.65 43.72 -22.41
C LYS A 442 14.87 42.86 -22.78
N HIS A 443 15.30 41.95 -21.90
CA HIS A 443 16.41 41.02 -22.12
C HIS A 443 15.92 39.64 -22.61
N GLY A 444 14.61 39.45 -22.77
CA GLY A 444 14.00 38.22 -23.27
C GLY A 444 13.84 37.13 -22.20
N PHE A 445 13.90 37.48 -20.91
CA PHE A 445 13.69 36.57 -19.78
C PHE A 445 12.32 36.78 -19.14
N LEU A 446 11.72 35.68 -18.67
CA LEU A 446 10.47 35.73 -17.92
C LEU A 446 10.77 36.05 -16.44
N PRO A 447 10.16 37.08 -15.85
CA PRO A 447 10.27 37.34 -14.42
C PRO A 447 9.72 36.16 -13.59
N LEU A 448 10.37 35.82 -12.49
CA LEU A 448 10.05 34.62 -11.70
C LEU A 448 8.62 34.66 -11.15
N GLU A 449 8.15 35.84 -10.75
CA GLU A 449 6.79 36.10 -10.31
C GLU A 449 5.73 35.83 -11.39
N THR A 450 6.12 35.82 -12.67
CA THR A 450 5.23 35.55 -13.81
C THR A 450 5.21 34.05 -14.17
N VAL A 451 6.18 33.27 -13.70
CA VAL A 451 6.27 31.82 -13.94
C VAL A 451 5.05 31.07 -13.37
N VAL A 452 4.45 31.57 -12.29
CA VAL A 452 3.27 30.97 -11.64
C VAL A 452 2.02 30.93 -12.54
N ILE A 453 2.00 31.71 -13.62
CA ILE A 453 0.89 31.72 -14.59
C ILE A 453 0.82 30.39 -15.35
N ASP A 454 1.97 29.81 -15.72
CA ASP A 454 2.04 28.51 -16.37
C ASP A 454 2.55 27.46 -15.38
N VAL A 455 1.61 26.82 -14.68
CA VAL A 455 1.89 25.79 -13.67
C VAL A 455 2.68 24.58 -14.23
N THR A 456 2.78 24.41 -15.55
CA THR A 456 3.63 23.37 -16.14
C THR A 456 5.12 23.65 -15.91
N LEU A 457 5.49 24.92 -15.66
CA LEU A 457 6.87 25.32 -15.39
C LEU A 457 7.35 24.84 -14.03
N ASP A 458 6.46 24.49 -13.12
CA ASP A 458 6.84 23.86 -11.84
C ASP A 458 7.51 22.50 -12.05
N HIS A 459 7.34 21.86 -13.22
CA HIS A 459 8.07 20.65 -13.57
C HIS A 459 9.43 20.91 -14.22
N LEU A 460 9.86 22.16 -14.37
CA LEU A 460 11.25 22.49 -14.66
C LEU A 460 12.04 22.71 -13.36
N PRO A 461 13.28 22.20 -13.28
CA PRO A 461 14.20 22.56 -12.20
C PRO A 461 14.22 24.06 -11.96
N PHE A 462 14.17 24.47 -10.70
CA PHE A 462 14.11 25.87 -10.29
C PHE A 462 15.20 26.73 -10.96
N LYS A 463 16.41 26.19 -11.14
CA LYS A 463 17.52 26.87 -11.84
C LYS A 463 17.16 27.37 -13.24
N PHE A 464 16.29 26.67 -13.97
CA PHE A 464 15.84 27.08 -15.30
C PHE A 464 14.71 28.13 -15.24
N ARG A 465 13.98 28.20 -14.13
CA ARG A 465 12.90 29.20 -13.93
C ARG A 465 13.45 30.58 -13.59
N VAL A 466 14.55 30.67 -12.85
CA VAL A 466 15.16 31.96 -12.45
C VAL A 466 15.57 32.83 -13.65
N ARG A 467 16.02 32.21 -14.74
CA ARG A 467 16.39 32.90 -15.99
C ARG A 467 15.78 32.22 -17.20
N LEU A 468 14.47 32.07 -17.20
CA LEU A 468 13.75 31.39 -18.27
C LEU A 468 13.68 32.29 -19.52
N SER A 469 14.53 32.01 -20.51
CA SER A 469 14.47 32.73 -21.80
C SER A 469 13.24 32.34 -22.61
N LYS A 470 12.76 33.27 -23.44
CA LYS A 470 11.66 33.01 -24.39
C LYS A 470 11.89 31.78 -25.27
N ALA A 471 13.08 31.62 -25.82
CA ALA A 471 13.41 30.49 -26.68
C ALA A 471 13.38 29.15 -25.92
N PHE A 472 13.86 29.13 -24.67
CA PHE A 472 13.81 27.93 -23.83
C PHE A 472 12.37 27.58 -23.42
N TYR A 473 11.56 28.57 -23.05
CA TYR A 473 10.13 28.38 -22.78
C TYR A 473 9.37 27.81 -23.98
N GLN A 474 9.56 28.40 -25.17
CA GLN A 474 8.94 27.94 -26.40
C GLN A 474 9.36 26.50 -26.74
N GLY A 475 10.63 26.16 -26.51
CA GLY A 475 11.11 24.79 -26.69
C GLY A 475 10.51 23.81 -25.70
N TYR A 476 10.35 24.19 -24.42
CA TYR A 476 9.66 23.36 -23.43
C TYR A 476 8.19 23.10 -23.82
N ARG A 477 7.47 24.14 -24.23
CA ARG A 477 6.08 24.01 -24.72
C ARG A 477 5.99 23.15 -25.98
N ALA A 478 6.95 23.28 -26.90
CA ALA A 478 7.03 22.42 -28.08
C ALA A 478 7.26 20.95 -27.71
N CYS A 479 8.07 20.65 -26.68
CA CYS A 479 8.21 19.29 -26.15
C CYS A 479 6.90 18.73 -25.58
N LEU A 480 6.10 19.54 -24.86
CA LEU A 480 4.78 19.12 -24.37
C LEU A 480 3.81 18.81 -25.53
N GLN A 481 3.83 19.62 -26.59
CA GLN A 481 3.07 19.36 -27.81
C GLN A 481 3.53 18.05 -28.48
N ALA A 482 4.84 17.85 -28.64
CA ALA A 482 5.38 16.63 -29.25
C ALA A 482 4.98 15.36 -28.50
N ILE A 483 4.89 15.40 -27.16
CA ILE A 483 4.39 14.28 -26.37
C ILE A 483 2.94 13.94 -26.75
N THR A 484 2.09 14.97 -26.91
CA THR A 484 0.69 14.82 -27.33
C THR A 484 0.61 14.17 -28.71
N ASP A 485 1.34 14.73 -29.68
CA ASP A 485 1.34 14.25 -31.07
C ASP A 485 1.87 12.82 -31.13
N PHE A 486 2.92 12.49 -30.35
CA PHE A 486 3.45 11.13 -30.28
C PHE A 486 2.40 10.12 -29.78
N PHE A 487 1.60 10.47 -28.78
CA PHE A 487 0.53 9.59 -28.30
C PHE A 487 -0.61 9.45 -29.32
N GLY A 488 -0.90 10.49 -30.11
CA GLY A 488 -1.95 10.47 -31.12
C GLY A 488 -1.57 9.72 -32.41
N GLU A 489 -0.29 9.79 -32.83
CA GLU A 489 0.15 9.29 -34.13
C GLU A 489 0.75 7.88 -34.11
N THR A 490 1.22 7.41 -32.96
CA THR A 490 1.85 6.08 -32.87
C THR A 490 0.83 4.97 -32.62
N SER A 491 1.17 3.73 -33.00
CA SER A 491 0.31 2.57 -32.73
C SER A 491 0.18 2.29 -31.23
N ASP A 492 -0.92 1.65 -30.82
CA ASP A 492 -1.18 1.22 -29.43
C ASP A 492 -0.02 0.42 -28.82
N ASP A 493 0.69 -0.37 -29.64
CA ASP A 493 1.79 -1.23 -29.20
C ASP A 493 3.13 -0.49 -29.07
N THR A 494 3.21 0.77 -29.52
CA THR A 494 4.43 1.57 -29.43
C THR A 494 4.63 2.11 -28.01
N VAL A 495 5.76 1.76 -27.39
CA VAL A 495 6.12 2.23 -26.06
C VAL A 495 6.78 3.63 -26.12
N PRO A 496 6.24 4.64 -25.41
CA PRO A 496 6.63 6.04 -25.56
C PRO A 496 7.84 6.42 -24.70
N THR A 497 9.04 5.90 -25.04
CA THR A 497 10.26 6.31 -24.33
C THR A 497 10.69 7.74 -24.69
N CYS A 498 11.34 8.46 -23.77
CA CYS A 498 11.90 9.79 -24.05
C CYS A 498 12.87 9.75 -25.23
N ALA A 499 13.66 8.68 -25.36
CA ALA A 499 14.55 8.50 -26.51
C ALA A 499 13.78 8.39 -27.85
N ALA A 500 12.66 7.67 -27.87
CA ALA A 500 11.81 7.55 -29.06
C ALA A 500 11.16 8.89 -29.43
N ILE A 501 10.67 9.64 -28.44
CA ILE A 501 10.06 10.96 -28.66
C ILE A 501 11.12 11.97 -29.13
N ILE A 502 12.29 12.05 -28.48
CA ILE A 502 13.40 12.92 -28.91
C ILE A 502 13.84 12.60 -30.34
N THR A 503 13.93 11.32 -30.68
CA THR A 503 14.27 10.88 -32.04
C THR A 503 13.22 11.34 -33.04
N SER A 504 11.94 11.28 -32.67
CA SER A 504 10.83 11.70 -33.53
C SER A 504 10.77 13.22 -33.71
N ILE A 505 11.08 14.00 -32.66
CA ILE A 505 11.27 15.45 -32.73
C ILE A 505 12.41 15.79 -33.69
N ARG A 506 13.59 15.17 -33.52
CA ARG A 506 14.77 15.46 -34.36
C ARG A 506 14.58 15.12 -35.83
N LYS A 507 13.73 14.13 -36.13
CA LYS A 507 13.33 13.75 -37.49
C LYS A 507 12.22 14.64 -38.06
N GLY A 508 11.67 15.57 -37.28
CA GLY A 508 10.56 16.44 -37.71
C GLY A 508 9.26 15.69 -37.97
N MET A 509 9.05 14.54 -37.34
CA MET A 509 7.87 13.69 -37.60
C MET A 509 6.62 14.15 -36.84
N LEU A 510 6.79 14.84 -35.70
CA LEU A 510 5.69 15.20 -34.79
C LEU A 510 5.28 16.67 -34.87
N LEU A 511 6.24 17.56 -35.12
CA LEU A 511 6.07 19.01 -34.94
C LEU A 511 6.37 19.76 -36.25
N GLY A 512 5.70 20.90 -36.45
CA GLY A 512 6.05 21.81 -37.55
C GLY A 512 7.49 22.34 -37.45
N PRO A 513 8.10 22.85 -38.55
CA PRO A 513 9.53 23.20 -38.58
C PRO A 513 9.99 24.16 -37.47
N ARG A 514 9.20 25.19 -37.17
CA ARG A 514 9.51 26.18 -36.11
C ARG A 514 9.46 25.56 -34.70
N GLN A 515 8.46 24.72 -34.43
CA GLN A 515 8.32 24.05 -33.14
C GLN A 515 9.40 22.99 -32.95
N THR A 516 9.74 22.25 -34.01
CA THR A 516 10.88 21.32 -34.03
C THR A 516 12.17 22.04 -33.66
N GLN A 517 12.46 23.19 -34.28
CA GLN A 517 13.65 23.97 -33.96
C GLN A 517 13.65 24.45 -32.50
N ALA A 518 12.51 24.92 -31.98
CA ALA A 518 12.39 25.33 -30.59
C ALA A 518 12.62 24.16 -29.62
N ALA A 519 12.01 23.00 -29.87
CA ALA A 519 12.20 21.80 -29.05
C ALA A 519 13.67 21.34 -29.04
N VAL A 520 14.32 21.33 -30.22
CA VAL A 520 15.76 21.02 -30.34
C VAL A 520 16.61 22.03 -29.57
N TYR A 521 16.27 23.33 -29.61
CA TYR A 521 16.94 24.34 -28.80
C TYR A 521 16.84 24.05 -27.31
N PHE A 522 15.64 23.74 -26.79
CA PHE A 522 15.46 23.37 -25.37
C PHE A 522 16.34 22.17 -24.99
N LEU A 523 16.30 21.09 -25.78
CA LEU A 523 17.07 19.87 -25.54
C LEU A 523 18.59 20.10 -25.61
N SER A 524 19.05 21.04 -26.45
CA SER A 524 20.48 21.33 -26.62
C SER A 524 21.02 22.28 -25.56
N ASN A 525 20.16 22.99 -24.83
CA ASN A 525 20.54 23.99 -23.82
C ASN A 525 20.27 23.49 -22.38
N GLY A 526 20.42 22.19 -22.14
CA GLY A 526 20.29 21.57 -20.82
C GLY A 526 18.86 21.23 -20.40
N GLY A 527 17.86 21.54 -21.23
CA GLY A 527 16.50 21.06 -21.05
C GLY A 527 16.40 19.54 -21.26
N ARG A 528 15.50 18.90 -20.51
CA ARG A 528 15.30 17.44 -20.53
C ARG A 528 13.86 17.11 -20.84
N LEU A 529 13.62 16.16 -21.74
CA LEU A 529 12.26 15.75 -22.10
C LEU A 529 11.55 15.07 -20.91
N GLU A 530 12.33 14.44 -20.03
CA GLU A 530 11.83 13.74 -18.85
C GLU A 530 11.06 14.67 -17.90
N HIS A 531 11.40 15.95 -17.83
CA HIS A 531 10.64 16.96 -17.08
C HIS A 531 9.26 17.22 -17.69
N ALA A 532 9.17 17.28 -19.03
CA ALA A 532 7.91 17.46 -19.74
C ALA A 532 7.02 16.19 -19.63
N VAL A 533 7.62 15.00 -19.73
CA VAL A 533 6.91 13.72 -19.53
C VAL A 533 6.40 13.61 -18.09
N ASP A 534 7.22 13.99 -17.10
CA ASP A 534 6.79 14.00 -15.70
C ASP A 534 5.63 14.98 -15.46
N CYS A 535 5.63 16.15 -16.10
CA CYS A 535 4.49 17.08 -16.03
C CYS A 535 3.18 16.41 -16.48
N VAL A 536 3.19 15.73 -17.63
CA VAL A 536 2.02 15.00 -18.16
C VAL A 536 1.60 13.89 -17.20
N ILE A 537 2.54 13.08 -16.73
CA ILE A 537 2.26 11.98 -15.79
C ILE A 537 1.70 12.51 -14.46
N TRP A 538 2.25 13.62 -13.95
CA TRP A 538 1.81 14.22 -12.70
C TRP A 538 0.37 14.73 -12.82
N HIS A 539 0.03 15.45 -13.88
CA HIS A 539 -1.35 15.90 -14.10
C HIS A 539 -2.32 14.72 -14.30
N ALA A 540 -1.90 13.67 -15.01
CA ALA A 540 -2.67 12.44 -15.12
C ALA A 540 -2.87 11.74 -13.77
N LEU A 541 -1.87 11.77 -12.90
CA LEU A 541 -1.94 11.28 -11.52
C LEU A 541 -2.92 12.10 -10.66
N GLN A 542 -2.97 13.43 -10.82
CA GLN A 542 -3.88 14.29 -10.06
C GLN A 542 -5.33 14.13 -10.50
N LEU A 543 -5.58 14.01 -11.80
CA LEU A 543 -6.92 13.96 -12.38
C LEU A 543 -7.49 12.54 -12.49
N ARG A 544 -6.92 11.58 -11.76
CA ARG A 544 -7.32 10.15 -11.78
C ARG A 544 -8.81 9.91 -11.49
N SER A 545 -9.49 10.81 -10.78
CA SER A 545 -10.95 10.77 -10.60
C SER A 545 -11.67 11.30 -11.84
N ASN A 546 -11.26 12.47 -12.34
CA ASN A 546 -12.06 13.21 -13.32
C ASN A 546 -12.00 12.62 -14.73
N VAL A 547 -10.87 12.05 -15.17
CA VAL A 547 -10.72 11.62 -16.57
C VAL A 547 -11.51 10.36 -16.89
N LEU A 548 -11.60 9.41 -15.95
CA LEU A 548 -12.38 8.18 -16.12
C LEU A 548 -13.89 8.46 -16.05
N ASP A 549 -14.29 9.50 -15.32
CA ASP A 549 -15.70 9.89 -15.14
C ASP A 549 -16.24 10.75 -16.30
N LEU A 550 -15.38 11.51 -17.00
CA LEU A 550 -15.79 12.44 -18.05
C LEU A 550 -16.28 11.78 -19.35
N ALA A 551 -15.84 10.55 -19.65
CA ALA A 551 -16.27 9.83 -20.87
C ALA A 551 -16.11 8.30 -20.75
N PRO A 552 -16.86 7.61 -19.87
CA PRO A 552 -16.68 6.17 -19.62
C PRO A 552 -16.87 5.29 -20.86
N HIS A 553 -17.69 5.73 -21.83
CA HIS A 553 -17.93 5.02 -23.09
C HIS A 553 -16.80 5.14 -24.12
N ALA A 554 -15.84 6.05 -23.90
CA ALA A 554 -14.70 6.26 -24.80
C ALA A 554 -13.40 5.59 -24.32
N ILE A 555 -13.41 4.93 -23.16
CA ILE A 555 -12.20 4.35 -22.56
C ILE A 555 -11.83 3.05 -23.29
N PRO A 556 -10.64 2.97 -23.93
CA PRO A 556 -10.25 1.80 -24.70
C PRO A 556 -9.86 0.62 -23.80
N GLY A 557 -10.20 -0.60 -24.23
CA GLY A 557 -9.74 -1.85 -23.62
C GLY A 557 -10.36 -2.19 -22.25
N SER A 558 -10.09 -3.40 -21.78
CA SER A 558 -10.53 -3.89 -20.48
C SER A 558 -9.70 -3.28 -19.33
N PRO A 559 -10.28 -3.09 -18.12
CA PRO A 559 -9.55 -2.63 -16.95
C PRO A 559 -8.29 -3.47 -16.68
N CYS A 560 -7.19 -2.80 -16.35
CA CYS A 560 -5.93 -3.42 -15.99
C CYS A 560 -5.38 -2.82 -14.71
N LYS A 561 -4.69 -3.62 -13.90
CA LYS A 561 -3.92 -3.09 -12.75
C LYS A 561 -2.96 -1.97 -13.19
N ASN A 562 -2.38 -2.12 -14.38
CA ASN A 562 -1.43 -1.18 -14.97
C ASN A 562 -2.03 0.17 -15.38
N ASP A 563 -3.35 0.32 -15.39
CA ASP A 563 -4.03 1.59 -15.69
C ASP A 563 -3.66 2.70 -14.70
N THR A 564 -3.11 2.32 -13.54
CA THR A 564 -2.75 3.26 -12.47
C THR A 564 -1.28 3.19 -12.04
N GLU A 565 -0.43 2.51 -12.81
CA GLU A 565 0.98 2.26 -12.46
C GLU A 565 1.91 3.37 -12.99
N PHE A 566 1.61 4.62 -12.65
CA PHE A 566 2.33 5.80 -13.17
C PHE A 566 3.80 5.86 -12.77
N GLU A 567 4.22 5.27 -11.64
CA GLU A 567 5.64 5.19 -11.30
C GLU A 567 6.40 4.24 -12.20
N LEU A 568 5.78 3.11 -12.55
CA LEU A 568 6.36 2.20 -13.53
C LEU A 568 6.46 2.90 -14.90
N VAL A 569 5.44 3.67 -15.27
CA VAL A 569 5.46 4.52 -16.48
C VAL A 569 6.62 5.51 -16.44
N ARG A 570 6.83 6.24 -15.34
CA ARG A 570 7.98 7.15 -15.16
C ARG A 570 9.30 6.43 -15.39
N GLN A 571 9.50 5.29 -14.71
CA GLN A 571 10.73 4.51 -14.80
C GLN A 571 10.99 3.99 -16.22
N LYS A 572 9.95 3.56 -16.92
CA LYS A 572 10.06 2.94 -18.25
C LYS A 572 10.12 3.96 -19.40
N MET A 573 9.40 5.08 -19.29
CA MET A 573 9.46 6.16 -20.28
C MET A 573 10.74 6.99 -20.16
N CYS A 574 11.28 7.12 -18.94
CA CYS A 574 12.45 7.94 -18.65
C CYS A 574 13.61 7.09 -18.08
N PRO A 575 14.11 6.08 -18.83
CA PRO A 575 15.14 5.19 -18.31
C PRO A 575 16.41 5.96 -17.93
N GLY A 576 16.90 5.74 -16.71
CA GLY A 576 18.08 6.42 -16.18
C GLY A 576 17.82 7.81 -15.58
N PHE A 577 16.60 8.35 -15.67
CA PHE A 577 16.23 9.57 -14.95
C PHE A 577 15.61 9.25 -13.60
N ARG A 578 16.32 9.60 -12.52
CA ARG A 578 15.89 9.34 -11.14
C ARG A 578 16.14 10.57 -10.28
N PRO A 579 15.28 11.59 -10.37
CA PRO A 579 15.35 12.67 -9.40
C PRO A 579 15.02 12.12 -8.01
N LYS A 580 15.58 12.71 -6.94
CA LYS A 580 15.21 12.35 -5.55
C LYS A 580 13.71 12.54 -5.31
N VAL A 581 13.12 13.54 -5.96
CA VAL A 581 11.69 13.83 -5.95
C VAL A 581 11.28 14.18 -7.37
N TRP A 582 10.31 13.47 -7.92
CA TRP A 582 9.67 13.87 -9.19
C TRP A 582 8.92 15.18 -9.00
N GLY A 583 8.72 15.96 -10.07
CA GLY A 583 8.14 17.29 -9.98
C GLY A 583 6.74 17.30 -9.34
N PRO A 584 6.24 18.47 -8.93
CA PRO A 584 6.81 19.79 -9.14
C PRO A 584 8.10 20.03 -8.34
N TYR A 585 9.08 20.64 -9.00
CA TYR A 585 10.32 21.06 -8.38
C TYR A 585 10.08 22.39 -7.67
N THR A 586 10.70 22.56 -6.50
CA THR A 586 10.74 23.80 -5.73
C THR A 586 12.19 24.26 -5.61
N GLU A 587 12.41 25.48 -5.12
CA GLU A 587 13.76 25.93 -4.77
C GLU A 587 14.48 24.92 -3.85
N LYS A 588 13.77 24.38 -2.85
CA LYS A 588 14.28 23.35 -1.93
C LYS A 588 14.65 22.04 -2.63
N SER A 589 13.91 21.63 -3.67
CA SER A 589 14.25 20.40 -4.40
C SER A 589 15.50 20.56 -5.25
N ASP A 590 15.78 21.75 -5.76
CA ASP A 590 16.96 22.00 -6.59
C ASP A 590 18.27 21.92 -5.79
N PHE A 591 18.28 22.39 -4.54
CA PHE A 591 19.41 22.16 -3.62
C PHE A 591 19.70 20.66 -3.40
N MET A 592 18.66 19.82 -3.41
CA MET A 592 18.80 18.37 -3.27
C MET A 592 19.27 17.68 -4.56
N LEU A 593 19.00 18.28 -5.73
CA LEU A 593 19.44 17.79 -7.05
C LEU A 593 20.92 18.11 -7.35
N GLN A 594 21.50 19.17 -6.74
CA GLN A 594 22.88 19.60 -6.98
C GLN A 594 23.95 18.71 -6.32
N ILE A 595 23.60 17.88 -5.34
CA ILE A 595 24.56 17.07 -4.58
C ILE A 595 25.08 15.85 -5.40
N ASP A 596 24.43 15.49 -6.50
CA ASP A 596 24.69 14.24 -7.24
C ASP A 596 25.06 14.43 -8.73
N GLU A 597 25.33 15.65 -9.22
CA GLU A 597 26.09 15.74 -10.48
C GLU A 597 27.52 15.27 -10.16
N PRO A 598 28.03 14.17 -10.76
CA PRO A 598 29.40 13.76 -10.53
C PRO A 598 30.30 14.87 -11.05
N SER A 599 30.82 15.68 -10.12
CA SER A 599 31.86 16.65 -10.35
C SER A 599 32.95 15.95 -11.15
N LYS A 600 33.09 16.29 -12.43
CA LYS A 600 34.34 16.05 -13.17
C LYS A 600 35.41 16.91 -12.50
N VAL A 601 35.93 16.43 -11.38
CA VAL A 601 37.13 16.98 -10.76
C VAL A 601 38.28 16.59 -11.68
N ILE A 602 38.76 17.59 -12.40
CA ILE A 602 39.98 17.57 -13.18
C ILE A 602 41.11 17.10 -12.27
N ASN A 603 41.64 15.90 -12.54
CA ASN A 603 42.89 15.44 -11.95
C ASN A 603 44.05 16.29 -12.51
N THR A 604 44.28 17.43 -11.88
CA THR A 604 45.59 18.10 -11.90
C THR A 604 46.12 18.10 -10.47
N MET A 605 46.71 16.97 -10.06
CA MET A 605 47.69 17.00 -8.99
C MET A 605 49.08 16.75 -9.56
N LYS A 606 49.88 17.80 -9.41
CA LYS A 606 51.28 17.96 -9.77
C LYS A 606 52.13 16.94 -9.04
N SER A 607 53.07 16.38 -9.78
CA SER A 607 54.34 15.88 -9.29
C SER A 607 55.08 16.93 -8.45
N LYS A 608 55.50 16.56 -7.25
CA LYS A 608 56.68 17.02 -6.47
C LYS A 608 56.71 16.09 -5.24
N GLY A 609 57.64 15.15 -5.12
CA GLY A 609 59.06 15.39 -4.80
C GLY A 609 59.21 15.45 -3.27
N THR A 610 59.42 14.29 -2.62
CA THR A 610 60.68 13.82 -1.97
C THR A 610 60.88 14.23 -0.50
N CYS A 611 61.18 13.19 0.29
CA CYS A 611 62.15 13.06 1.40
C CYS A 611 61.63 12.81 2.82
N ASP A 612 61.92 11.58 3.28
CA ASP A 612 62.54 11.16 4.55
C ASP A 612 62.35 12.03 5.80
N HIS A 613 61.63 11.47 6.80
CA HIS A 613 62.23 10.91 8.01
C HIS A 613 61.20 10.11 8.82
#